data_AF-A0A2S1XCH2-F1
#
_entry.id   AF-A0A2S1XCH2-F1
#
_cell.length_a   1.000
_cell.length_b   1.000
_cell.length_c   1.000
_cell.angle_alpha   90.00
_cell.angle_beta   90.00
_cell.angle_gamma   90.00
#
_symmetry.space_group_name_H-M   'P 1'
#
loop_
_entity.id
_entity.type
_entity.pdbx_description
1 polymer ?
#
loop_
_entity_poly.entity_id
_entity_poly.type
_entity_poly.pdbx_seq_one_letter_code
_entity_poly.pdbx_strand_id
1 'polypeptide(L)' 'MFELVLVICLAMRPEQCAIERPLSIERYPTAVECTRNSYVHVVHWLMEHPNWNVRQWRCEQPGA' A
#
# COMPACT_ATOMS: atom_id res chain seq x y z
N MET A 1 2.04 -8.97 13.87
CA MET A 1 2.57 -7.87 13.01
C MET A 1 1.73 -7.79 11.76
N PHE A 2 1.46 -6.57 11.30
CA PHE A 2 0.70 -6.26 10.10
C PHE A 2 1.51 -5.31 9.22
N GLU A 3 1.43 -5.48 7.91
CA GLU A 3 2.09 -4.63 6.91
C GLU A 3 1.07 -4.08 5.90
N LEU A 4 1.42 -2.94 5.29
CA LEU A 4 0.62 -2.32 4.25
C LEU A 4 0.86 -3.01 2.91
N VAL A 5 -0.21 -3.47 2.29
CA VAL A 5 -0.20 -4.06 0.94
C VAL A 5 -1.03 -3.16 0.03
N LEU A 6 -0.43 -2.70 -1.06
CA LEU A 6 -1.06 -1.86 -2.07
C LEU A 6 -1.38 -2.68 -3.32
N VAL A 7 -2.56 -2.47 -3.88
CA VAL A 7 -2.86 -2.83 -5.26
C VAL A 7 -2.70 -1.57 -6.09
N ILE A 8 -1.66 -1.55 -6.93
CA ILE A 8 -1.30 -0.41 -7.76
C ILE A 8 -1.56 -0.74 -9.22
N CYS A 9 -1.97 0.22 -10.03
CA CYS A 9 -2.13 0.04 -11.47
C CYS A 9 -1.47 1.19 -12.23
N LEU A 10 -0.98 0.94 -13.44
CA LEU A 10 -0.36 1.99 -14.26
C LEU A 10 -1.37 3.09 -14.57
N ALA A 11 -0.97 4.35 -14.42
CA ALA A 11 -1.85 5.49 -14.66
C ALA A 11 -2.33 5.57 -16.11
N MET A 12 -1.45 5.25 -17.06
CA MET A 12 -1.76 5.23 -18.49
C MET A 12 -2.39 3.92 -18.99
N ARG A 13 -2.38 2.87 -18.16
CA ARG A 13 -2.87 1.52 -18.50
C ARG A 13 -3.49 0.86 -17.25
N PRO A 14 -4.70 1.30 -16.84
CA PRO A 14 -5.31 0.92 -15.56
C PRO A 14 -5.65 -0.58 -15.46
N GLU A 15 -5.59 -1.33 -16.56
CA GLU A 15 -5.68 -2.78 -16.62
C GLU A 15 -4.41 -3.51 -16.16
N GLN A 16 -3.26 -2.82 -16.12
CA GLN A 16 -1.97 -3.38 -15.71
C GLN A 16 -1.72 -3.06 -14.24
N CYS A 17 -1.95 -4.04 -13.36
CA CYS A 17 -1.84 -3.89 -11.92
C CYS A 17 -0.78 -4.80 -11.30
N ALA A 18 -0.24 -4.37 -10.16
CA ALA A 18 0.74 -5.09 -9.36
C ALA A 18 0.40 -4.98 -7.87
N ILE A 19 0.97 -5.89 -7.09
CA ILE A 19 0.93 -5.83 -5.62
C ILE A 19 2.26 -5.24 -5.15
N GLU A 20 2.19 -4.17 -4.39
CA GLU A 20 3.35 -3.47 -3.83
C GLU A 20 3.33 -3.55 -2.30
N ARG A 21 4.51 -3.79 -1.71
CA ARG A 21 4.71 -3.85 -0.25
C ARG A 21 5.83 -2.87 0.11
N PRO A 22 5.50 -1.62 0.50
CA PRO A 22 6.53 -0.62 0.74
C PRO A 22 7.38 -1.02 1.95
N LEU A 23 8.63 -1.44 1.69
CA LEU A 23 9.55 -1.97 2.70
C LEU A 23 10.03 -0.91 3.70
N SER A 24 9.90 0.37 3.36
CA SER A 24 10.25 1.51 4.22
C SER A 24 9.24 1.76 5.35
N ILE A 25 8.06 1.15 5.30
CA ILE A 25 7.03 1.29 6.33
C ILE A 25 7.24 0.20 7.37
N GLU A 26 7.45 0.63 8.62
CA GLU A 26 7.54 -0.31 9.74
C GLU A 26 6.25 -1.10 9.91
N ARG A 27 6.39 -2.37 10.30
CA ARG A 27 5.23 -3.23 10.58
C ARG A 27 4.55 -2.79 11.87
N TYR A 28 3.22 -2.85 11.87
CA TYR A 28 2.40 -2.49 13.02
C TYR A 28 2.11 -3.70 13.91
N PRO A 29 1.96 -3.52 15.24
CA PRO A 29 1.62 -4.61 16.14
C PRO A 29 0.18 -5.09 15.95
N THR A 30 -0.76 -4.20 15.57
CA THR A 30 -2.19 -4.52 15.40
C THR A 30 -2.74 -4.11 14.04
N ALA A 31 -3.81 -4.77 13.59
CA ALA A 31 -4.50 -4.43 12.33
C ALA A 31 -5.12 -3.02 12.37
N VAL A 32 -5.68 -2.64 13.52
CA VAL A 32 -6.31 -1.31 13.70
C VAL A 32 -5.29 -0.19 13.53
N GLU A 33 -4.10 -0.36 14.13
CA GLU A 33 -3.02 0.61 14.00
C GLU A 33 -2.50 0.72 12.57
N CYS A 34 -2.33 -0.42 11.88
CA CYS A 34 -1.98 -0.41 10.46
C CYS A 34 -3.02 0.34 9.63
N THR A 35 -4.31 0.02 9.77
CA THR A 35 -5.36 0.66 8.96
C THR A 35 -5.43 2.16 9.22
N ARG A 36 -5.33 2.60 10.49
CA ARG A 36 -5.36 4.02 10.86
C ARG A 36 -4.21 4.80 10.23
N ASN A 37 -3.01 4.23 10.22
CA ASN A 37 -1.81 4.88 9.67
C ASN A 37 -1.67 4.70 8.15
N SER A 38 -2.27 3.66 7.57
CA SER A 38 -2.12 3.29 6.15
C SER A 38 -2.45 4.43 5.19
N TYR A 39 -3.45 5.27 5.51
CA TYR A 39 -3.86 6.38 4.65
C TYR A 39 -2.72 7.36 4.37
N VAL A 40 -1.95 7.74 5.40
CA VAL A 40 -0.82 8.67 5.24
C VAL A 40 0.24 8.07 4.33
N HIS A 41 0.53 6.77 4.51
CA HIS A 41 1.50 6.06 3.69
C HIS A 41 1.05 5.88 2.24
N VAL A 42 -0.23 5.61 2.00
CA VAL A 42 -0.82 5.54 0.65
C VAL A 42 -0.66 6.88 -0.08
N VAL A 43 -0.96 8.00 0.58
CA VAL A 43 -0.80 9.33 0.01
C VAL A 43 0.67 9.63 -0.29
N HIS A 44 1.57 9.31 0.64
CA HIS A 44 3.02 9.48 0.42
C HIS A 44 3.51 8.69 -0.78
N TRP A 45 3.14 7.42 -0.86
CA TRP A 45 3.53 6.53 -1.95
C TRP A 45 3.04 7.06 -3.31
N LEU A 46 1.80 7.55 -3.39
CA LEU A 46 1.25 8.17 -4.60
C LEU A 46 2.07 9.39 -5.07
N MET A 47 2.53 10.23 -4.13
CA MET A 47 3.35 11.40 -4.46
C MET A 47 4.73 10.99 -5.02
N GLU A 48 5.29 9.89 -4.52
CA GLU A 48 6.57 9.35 -4.98
C GLU A 48 6.45 8.60 -6.32
N HIS A 49 5.25 8.09 -6.66
CA HIS A 49 5.02 7.20 -7.80
C HIS A 49 3.93 7.75 -8.74
N PRO A 50 4.13 8.91 -9.41
CA PRO A 50 3.09 9.58 -10.20
C PRO A 50 2.61 8.80 -11.43
N ASN A 51 3.37 7.79 -11.88
CA ASN A 51 3.00 6.92 -13.00
C ASN A 51 2.04 5.79 -12.58
N TRP A 52 1.70 5.69 -11.28
CA TRP A 52 0.88 4.65 -10.69
C TRP A 52 -0.29 5.24 -9.92
N ASN A 53 -1.40 4.49 -9.90
CA ASN A 53 -2.55 4.77 -9.06
C ASN A 53 -2.73 3.64 -8.05
N VAL A 54 -3.08 3.98 -6.80
CA VAL A 54 -3.48 3.02 -5.78
C VAL A 54 -4.97 2.71 -5.98
N ARG A 55 -5.29 1.48 -6.38
CA ARG A 55 -6.67 1.00 -6.58
C ARG A 55 -7.32 0.56 -5.28
N GLN A 56 -6.52 -0.08 -4.42
CA GLN A 56 -6.95 -0.60 -3.13
C GLN A 56 -5.71 -0.73 -2.24
N TRP A 57 -5.89 -0.64 -0.93
CA TRP A 57 -4.90 -1.03 0.04
C TRP A 57 -5.53 -1.85 1.14
N ARG A 58 -4.71 -2.63 1.84
CA ARG A 58 -5.13 -3.45 2.97
C ARG A 58 -3.96 -3.67 3.91
N CYS A 59 -4.30 -4.02 5.15
CA CYS A 59 -3.34 -4.42 6.15
C CYS A 59 -3.41 -5.94 6.33
N GLU A 60 -2.29 -6.62 6.12
CA GLU A 60 -2.19 -8.07 6.17
C GLU A 60 -1.08 -8.53 7.10
N GLN A 61 -1.15 -9.77 7.57
CA GLN A 61 -0.03 -10.39 8.26
C GLN A 61 1.06 -10.72 7.23
N PRO A 62 2.36 -10.53 7.55
CA PRO A 62 3.44 -10.89 6.64
C PRO A 62 3.38 -12.37 6.26
N GLY A 63 3.39 -12.66 4.95
CA GLY A 63 3.35 -14.03 4.43
C GLY A 63 1.95 -14.64 4.27
N ALA A 64 0.88 -13.83 4.40
CA ALA A 64 -0.48 -14.20 3.99
C ALA A 64 -0.64 -14.28 2.46
#